data_AF-A0A849IFJ7-F1
#
_entry.id   AF-A0A849IFJ7-F1
#
_cell.length_a   1.000
_cell.length_b   1.000
_cell.length_c   1.000
_cell.angle_alpha   90.00
_cell.angle_beta   90.00
_cell.angle_gamma   90.00
#
_symmetry.space_group_name_H-M   'P 1'
#
loop_
_entity.id
_entity.type
_entity.pdbx_description
1 polymer ?
#
loop_
_entity_poly.entity_id
_entity_poly.type
_entity_poly.pdbx_seq_one_letter_code
_entity_poly.pdbx_strand_id
1 'polypeptide(L)' 'MSEPWIPEVLGTSRLDERYSAYLVHAPFDMAAHAPELIGMRAMLDQIERTIRGILVKTPSTAIERGDLIALLVRFD' A
#
# COMPACT_ATOMS: atom_id res chain seq x y z
N MET A 1 8.06 12.60 14.63
CA MET A 1 7.28 12.23 13.42
C MET A 1 7.79 10.87 12.98
N SER A 2 6.92 9.89 12.74
CA SER A 2 7.32 8.57 12.26
C SER A 2 7.92 8.69 10.85
N GLU A 3 9.08 8.08 10.63
CA GLU A 3 9.72 8.01 9.32
C GLU A 3 8.79 7.31 8.30
N PRO A 4 8.83 7.68 7.01
CA PRO A 4 8.03 7.01 5.99
C PRO A 4 8.50 5.55 5.83
N TRP A 5 7.55 4.64 5.65
CA TRP A 5 7.87 3.24 5.37
C TRP A 5 8.45 3.10 3.96
N ILE A 6 9.49 2.31 3.80
CA ILE A 6 10.15 2.05 2.51
C ILE A 6 9.88 0.58 2.12
N PRO A 7 8.79 0.27 1.41
CA PRO A 7 8.54 -1.08 0.93
C PRO A 7 9.40 -1.43 -0.27
N GLU A 8 9.67 -2.73 -0.43
CA GLU A 8 10.07 -3.28 -1.73
C GLU A 8 8.87 -3.28 -2.68
N VAL A 9 9.01 -2.58 -3.80
CA VAL A 9 7.98 -2.51 -4.85
C VAL A 9 8.21 -3.63 -5.85
N LEU A 10 7.25 -4.54 -5.95
CA LEU A 10 7.30 -5.70 -6.83
C LEU A 10 6.66 -5.43 -8.21
N GLY A 11 5.85 -4.38 -8.30
CA GLY A 11 5.22 -3.94 -9.53
C GLY A 11 4.35 -2.72 -9.33
N THR A 12 4.13 -1.98 -10.41
CA THR A 12 3.32 -0.76 -10.40
C THR A 12 2.33 -0.81 -11.56
N SER A 13 1.09 -0.40 -11.30
CA SER A 13 0.06 -0.26 -12.32
C SER A 13 -0.64 1.08 -12.17
N ARG A 14 -0.70 1.85 -13.25
CA ARG A 14 -1.50 3.08 -13.29
C ARG A 14 -2.97 2.70 -13.45
N LEU A 15 -3.80 3.16 -12.53
CA LEU A 15 -5.24 2.87 -12.56
C LEU A 15 -5.99 3.92 -13.38
N ASP A 16 -5.68 5.20 -13.16
CA ASP A 16 -6.25 6.31 -13.90
C ASP A 16 -5.31 7.53 -13.90
N GLU A 17 -5.84 8.71 -14.22
CA GLU A 17 -5.08 9.96 -14.24
C GLU A 17 -4.52 10.37 -12.86
N ARG A 18 -5.16 9.94 -11.77
CA ARG A 18 -4.89 10.37 -10.38
C ARG A 18 -4.34 9.27 -9.49
N TYR A 19 -4.49 8.00 -9.85
CA TYR A 19 -4.16 6.88 -8.97
C TYR A 19 -3.24 5.84 -9.63
N SER A 20 -2.32 5.30 -8.81
CA SER A 20 -1.59 4.05 -9.09
C SER A 20 -1.78 3.04 -7.97
N ALA A 21 -1.63 1.78 -8.34
CA ALA A 21 -1.45 0.66 -7.45
C ALA A 21 0.02 0.23 -7.41
N TYR A 22 0.56 0.08 -6.21
CA TYR A 22 1.90 -0.44 -5.95
C TYR A 22 1.81 -1.80 -5.26
N LEU A 23 2.29 -2.85 -5.92
CA LEU A 23 2.33 -4.19 -5.36
C LEU A 23 3.53 -4.32 -4.42
N VAL A 24 3.27 -4.68 -3.18
CA VAL A 24 4.28 -4.81 -2.11
C VAL A 24 3.95 -6.00 -1.21
N HIS A 25 4.87 -6.34 -0.34
CA HIS A 25 4.61 -7.24 0.79
C HIS A 25 4.05 -6.46 1.99
N ALA A 26 3.03 -7.02 2.64
CA ALA A 26 2.44 -6.48 3.86
C ALA A 26 3.51 -6.38 4.97
N PRO A 27 3.68 -5.20 5.61
CA PRO A 27 4.77 -4.97 6.57
C PRO A 27 4.55 -5.64 7.93
N PHE A 28 3.29 -5.96 8.25
CA PHE A 28 2.83 -6.55 9.51
C PHE A 28 1.45 -7.18 9.31
N ASP A 29 0.99 -7.94 10.30
CA ASP A 29 -0.35 -8.53 10.29
C ASP A 29 -1.40 -7.45 10.52
N MET A 30 -2.50 -7.50 9.77
CA MET A 30 -3.55 -6.48 9.80
C MET A 30 -4.93 -7.05 9.45
N ALA A 31 -5.99 -6.32 9.83
CA ALA A 31 -7.35 -6.69 9.46
C ALA A 31 -7.54 -6.67 7.94
N ALA A 32 -8.55 -7.39 7.43
CA ALA A 32 -8.82 -7.52 5.99
C ALA A 32 -9.00 -6.17 5.25
N HIS A 33 -9.45 -5.13 5.96
CA HIS A 33 -9.66 -3.79 5.42
C HIS A 33 -8.47 -2.83 5.66
N ALA A 34 -7.45 -3.29 6.38
CA ALA A 34 -6.30 -2.58 6.94
C ALA A 34 -6.40 -1.04 7.02
N PRO A 35 -7.29 -0.51 7.87
CA PRO A 35 -7.34 0.93 8.14
C PRO A 35 -5.99 1.50 8.60
N GLU A 36 -5.10 0.68 9.17
CA GLU A 36 -3.78 1.06 9.66
C GLU A 36 -2.83 1.56 8.56
N LEU A 37 -3.00 1.10 7.32
CA LEU A 37 -2.19 1.56 6.19
C LEU A 37 -2.74 2.84 5.56
N ILE A 38 -4.05 3.11 5.67
CA ILE A 38 -4.66 4.29 5.06
C ILE A 38 -4.19 5.54 5.80
N GLY A 39 -3.65 6.51 5.06
CA GLY A 39 -3.07 7.74 5.61
C GLY A 39 -1.59 7.61 6.01
N MET A 40 -1.03 6.41 6.00
CA MET A 40 0.39 6.19 6.23
C MET A 40 1.23 6.73 5.07
N ARG A 41 2.42 7.23 5.40
CA ARG A 41 3.39 7.76 4.42
C ARG A 41 4.36 6.63 4.03
N ALA A 42 4.50 6.42 2.74
CA ALA A 42 5.42 5.44 2.18
C ALA A 42 6.32 6.10 1.13
N MET A 43 7.59 5.70 1.10
CA MET A 43 8.54 6.06 0.05
C MET A 43 8.38 5.08 -1.11
N LEU A 44 7.70 5.50 -2.18
CA LEU A 44 7.44 4.70 -3.37
C LEU A 44 8.12 5.37 -4.56
N ASP A 45 8.95 4.62 -5.30
CA ASP A 45 9.76 5.16 -6.40
C ASP A 45 10.59 6.41 -6.01
N GLN A 46 11.19 6.41 -4.81
CA GLN A 46 11.94 7.54 -4.25
C GLN A 46 11.09 8.81 -4.00
N ILE A 47 9.76 8.70 -3.97
CA ILE A 47 8.85 9.79 -3.67
C ILE A 47 8.00 9.44 -2.45
N GLU A 48 7.90 10.36 -1.49
CA GLU A 48 6.99 10.19 -0.36
C GLU A 48 5.54 10.34 -0.84
N ARG A 49 4.74 9.29 -0.67
CA ARG A 49 3.32 9.24 -1.04
C ARG A 49 2.48 8.88 0.17
N THR A 50 1.24 9.36 0.18
CA THR A 50 0.24 8.93 1.18
C THR A 50 -0.62 7.81 0.62
N ILE A 51 -0.71 6.72 1.36
CA ILE A 51 -1.57 5.59 1.03
C ILE A 51 -3.04 6.02 1.20
N ARG A 52 -3.86 5.78 0.19
CA ARG A 52 -5.30 6.13 0.17
C ARG A 52 -6.23 4.93 0.26
N GLY A 53 -5.69 3.74 0.04
CA GLY A 53 -6.42 2.50 0.14
C GLY A 53 -5.49 1.32 -0.08
N ILE A 54 -6.04 0.13 0.09
CA ILE A 54 -5.37 -1.13 -0.22
C ILE A 54 -6.31 -1.99 -1.03
N LEU A 55 -5.75 -2.79 -1.92
CA LEU A 55 -6.45 -3.85 -2.62
C LEU A 55 -5.80 -5.17 -2.20
N VAL A 56 -6.65 -6.10 -1.79
CA VAL A 56 -6.25 -7.45 -1.41
C VAL A 56 -6.97 -8.46 -2.29
N LYS A 57 -6.32 -9.59 -2.54
CA LYS A 57 -6.87 -10.66 -3.38
C LYS A 57 -8.13 -11.28 -2.78
N THR A 58 -8.19 -11.39 -1.46
CA THR A 58 -9.31 -11.99 -0.71
C THR A 58 -9.76 -11.02 0.38
N PRO A 59 -10.85 -10.24 0.18
CA PRO A 59 -11.24 -9.13 1.05
C PRO A 59 -11.82 -9.52 2.41
N SER A 60 -11.93 -10.81 2.72
CA SER A 60 -12.55 -11.34 3.94
C SER A 60 -11.59 -12.04 4.90
N THR A 61 -10.31 -12.16 4.56
CA THR A 61 -9.29 -12.78 5.41
C THR A 61 -8.38 -11.72 6.01
N ALA A 62 -7.87 -11.98 7.22
CA ALA A 62 -6.75 -11.20 7.74
C ALA A 62 -5.61 -11.19 6.71
N ILE A 63 -4.86 -10.10 6.69
CA ILE A 63 -3.67 -9.95 5.86
C ILE A 63 -2.50 -10.29 6.77
N GLU A 64 -1.76 -11.33 6.41
CA GLU A 64 -0.57 -11.73 7.15
C GLU A 64 0.64 -10.93 6.66
N ARG A 65 1.62 -10.73 7.54
CA ARG A 65 2.90 -10.17 7.17
C ARG A 65 3.50 -10.98 6.02
N GLY A 66 3.94 -10.26 4.98
CA GLY A 66 4.49 -10.89 3.78
C GLY A 66 3.44 -11.23 2.72
N ASP A 67 2.14 -11.08 3.00
CA ASP A 67 1.11 -11.22 1.96
C ASP A 67 1.29 -10.14 0.88
N LEU A 68 0.94 -10.50 -0.35
CA LEU A 68 0.91 -9.56 -1.46
C LEU A 68 -0.32 -8.65 -1.35
N ILE A 69 -0.05 -7.35 -1.26
CA ILE A 69 -1.07 -6.30 -1.23
C ILE A 69 -0.75 -5.23 -2.27
N ALA A 70 -1.79 -4.60 -2.81
CA ALA A 70 -1.64 -3.44 -3.69
C ALA A 70 -2.00 -2.16 -2.93
N LEU A 71 -1.04 -1.25 -2.78
CA LEU A 71 -1.25 0.06 -2.18
C LEU A 71 -1.82 1.02 -3.21
N LEU A 72 -3.00 1.57 -2.95
CA LEU A 72 -3.58 2.63 -3.75
C LEU A 72 -2.99 3.97 -3.29
N VAL A 73 -2.29 4.66 -4.19
CA VAL A 73 -1.73 5.99 -3.93
C VAL A 73 -2.21 6.97 -4.96
N ARG A 74 -2.37 8.22 -4.51
CA ARG A 74 -2.75 9.34 -5.38
C ARG A 74 -1.50 10.08 -5.84
N PHE A 75 -1.40 10.39 -7.12
CA PHE A 75 -0.46 11.37 -7.64
C PHE A 75 -1.07 12.76 -7.49
N ASP A 76 -0.33 13.63 -6.81
CA ASP A 76 -0.42 15.07 -6.89
C ASP A 76 0.61 15.62 -7.88
#